data_AF-A0A2H4SJ02-F1
#
_entry.id   AF-A0A2H4SJ02-F1
#
_cell.length_a   1.000
_cell.length_b   1.000
_cell.length_c   1.000
_cell.angle_alpha   90.00
_cell.angle_beta   90.00
_cell.angle_gamma   90.00
#
_symmetry.space_group_name_H-M   'P 1'
#
loop_
_entity.id
_entity.type
_entity.pdbx_description
1 polymer ?
#
loop_
_entity_poly.entity_id
_entity_poly.type
_entity_poly.pdbx_seq_one_letter_code
_entity_poly.pdbx_strand_id
1 'polypeptide(L)'
;MALNRKYANLPDLDLSAPDIYETPELTDDNSTIPTTAARTQSDDEFYDVEDDTDGISHSRLRIGDARSRFEPAAVDTDGVDFSDRVDGKRKSYKASSRRQRILQDGTTELGDLSEDDDEESLERRIARLTREVQEAKDEYAKLKASPDTQDDTRLQSLSDLLATMSMPSTITHETIPTKTATPADKDATEEDVGSSTYTITYAPAYEQTHALAKAADFDRRLLALEKGLGISSSLSAEAGAGGLPRAILPTLDNMDKQIATLAQASTANLDAISRRVRTLASDQNELNDAREKAKALREELGKGGPHIQALPPGDGAAEQETKINALYGVLPTIESLAPMLPPLLDRLRSLRAIHADAAAASHTMEQLEQRQADTAAELKQWREGLQKLEETMTEGGATVKGNMTVMEGWREHWSDTHDQFLDGHFFIHENIDMSATAASTGQCTVLYFAAASSYTGRESETFPAPVPLAQLLAAVESRHPGIRARVLDSCLVTVNLDYVDVPQPGNDDAGVVIQAADEVAIIPPVSSG
;
A
#
# COMPACT_ATOMS: atom_id res chain seq x y z
N MET A 1 9.52 0.57 -42.67
CA MET A 1 9.31 1.61 -43.71
C MET A 1 8.36 2.74 -43.26
N ALA A 2 8.50 3.28 -42.05
CA ALA A 2 7.68 4.41 -41.56
C ALA A 2 8.52 5.62 -41.09
N LEU A 3 9.83 5.45 -40.91
CA LEU A 3 10.75 6.50 -40.47
C LEU A 3 11.03 7.55 -41.57
N ASN A 4 10.87 7.17 -42.85
CA ASN A 4 11.22 8.04 -43.97
C ASN A 4 10.23 9.18 -44.23
N ARG A 5 9.05 9.21 -43.58
CA ARG A 5 8.04 10.27 -43.83
C ARG A 5 8.31 11.58 -43.11
N LYS A 6 8.90 11.55 -41.92
CA LYS A 6 9.20 12.76 -41.14
C LYS A 6 10.34 13.57 -41.76
N TYR A 7 11.28 12.89 -42.40
CA TYR A 7 12.53 13.49 -42.89
C TYR A 7 12.55 13.70 -44.42
N ALA A 8 11.58 13.17 -45.17
CA ALA A 8 11.51 13.31 -46.64
C ALA A 8 11.43 14.76 -47.16
N ASN A 9 10.95 15.69 -46.33
CA ASN A 9 10.80 17.10 -46.72
C ASN A 9 12.06 17.94 -46.42
N LEU A 10 13.09 17.38 -45.79
CA LEU A 10 14.33 18.10 -45.51
C LEU A 10 15.32 17.93 -46.69
N PRO A 11 15.79 19.04 -47.30
CA PRO A 11 16.67 19.00 -48.46
C PRO A 11 18.14 18.84 -48.04
N ASP A 12 18.51 17.74 -47.37
CA ASP A 12 19.92 17.29 -47.22
C ASP A 12 20.04 15.92 -46.52
N LEU A 13 19.06 15.02 -46.69
CA LEU A 13 19.14 13.67 -46.12
C LEU A 13 19.62 12.67 -47.17
N ASP A 14 20.75 12.02 -46.89
CA ASP A 14 21.24 10.90 -47.67
C ASP A 14 20.41 9.65 -47.37
N LEU A 15 19.55 9.27 -48.31
CA LEU A 15 18.70 8.08 -48.23
C LEU A 15 19.37 6.81 -48.78
N SER A 16 20.57 6.93 -49.35
CA SER A 16 21.32 5.84 -49.98
C SER A 16 22.54 5.39 -49.20
N ALA A 17 23.05 6.21 -48.29
CA ALA A 17 24.10 5.79 -47.37
C ALA A 17 23.56 4.75 -46.37
N PRO A 18 24.38 3.76 -45.98
CA PRO A 18 24.05 2.88 -44.86
C PRO A 18 23.96 3.66 -43.54
N ASP A 19 22.94 3.34 -42.73
CA ASP A 19 22.69 3.99 -41.43
C ASP A 19 23.86 3.79 -40.44
N ILE A 20 24.62 2.70 -40.58
CA ILE A 20 25.72 2.32 -39.67
C ILE A 20 26.93 1.89 -40.51
N TYR A 21 28.07 2.54 -40.30
CA TYR A 21 29.37 2.11 -40.82
C TYR A 21 30.14 1.42 -39.70
N GLU A 22 30.00 0.10 -39.60
CA GLU A 22 30.71 -0.72 -38.63
C GLU A 22 31.87 -1.48 -39.27
N THR A 23 32.93 -1.71 -38.48
CA THR A 23 33.96 -2.69 -38.84
C THR A 23 33.33 -4.08 -38.83
N PRO A 24 33.71 -4.99 -39.74
CA PRO A 24 33.21 -6.36 -39.73
C PRO A 24 33.32 -6.95 -38.33
N GLU A 25 32.23 -7.54 -37.83
CA GLU A 25 32.20 -8.18 -36.53
C GLU A 25 33.31 -9.24 -36.49
N LEU A 26 34.35 -8.97 -35.70
CA LEU A 26 35.38 -9.96 -35.42
C LEU A 26 34.65 -11.07 -34.70
N THR A 27 34.62 -12.28 -35.28
CA THR A 27 34.01 -13.44 -34.64
C THR A 27 34.75 -13.70 -33.32
N ASP A 28 34.19 -13.23 -32.21
CA ASP A 28 34.72 -13.44 -30.86
C ASP A 28 34.79 -14.94 -30.49
N ASP A 29 34.18 -15.81 -31.31
CA ASP A 29 34.13 -17.27 -31.18
C ASP A 29 35.50 -17.98 -31.30
N ASN A 30 36.60 -17.30 -31.64
CA ASN A 30 37.94 -17.90 -31.70
C ASN A 30 38.94 -17.32 -30.68
N SER A 31 38.50 -16.50 -29.73
CA SER A 31 39.35 -15.93 -28.67
C SER A 31 38.95 -16.46 -27.30
N THR A 32 39.81 -17.26 -26.68
CA THR A 32 39.60 -17.84 -25.34
C THR A 32 39.88 -16.84 -24.20
N ILE A 33 39.84 -15.53 -24.44
CA ILE A 33 40.13 -14.53 -23.42
C ILE A 33 38.94 -13.57 -23.32
N PRO A 34 38.05 -13.76 -22.32
CA PRO A 34 36.91 -12.87 -22.14
C PRO A 34 37.39 -11.49 -21.66
N THR A 35 37.26 -10.48 -22.50
CA THR A 35 37.35 -9.07 -22.11
C THR A 35 35.97 -8.56 -21.72
N THR A 36 35.49 -8.92 -20.53
CA THR A 36 34.43 -8.16 -19.87
C THR A 36 34.78 -7.92 -18.41
N ALA A 37 34.47 -6.71 -17.97
CA ALA A 37 34.81 -6.09 -16.70
C ALA A 37 34.84 -7.05 -15.50
N ALA A 38 35.91 -6.94 -14.70
CA ALA A 38 36.05 -7.31 -13.29
C ALA A 38 34.84 -8.05 -12.68
N ARG A 39 34.59 -9.27 -13.14
CA ARG A 39 33.83 -10.25 -12.38
C ARG A 39 34.89 -10.90 -11.51
N THR A 40 34.89 -10.56 -10.23
CA THR A 40 35.52 -11.39 -9.20
C THR A 40 35.10 -12.82 -9.50
N GLN A 41 36.05 -13.63 -9.97
CA GLN A 41 35.91 -15.06 -10.02
C GLN A 41 35.61 -15.46 -8.58
N SER A 42 34.33 -15.75 -8.29
CA SER A 42 34.03 -16.56 -7.13
C SER A 42 34.59 -17.93 -7.48
N ASP A 43 35.75 -18.17 -6.89
CA ASP A 43 36.45 -19.42 -6.72
C ASP A 43 35.47 -20.51 -6.27
N ASP A 44 34.79 -21.13 -7.24
CA ASP A 44 34.01 -22.36 -7.08
C ASP A 44 34.82 -23.44 -7.82
N GLU A 45 36.04 -23.67 -7.33
CA GLU A 45 36.84 -24.84 -7.66
C GLU A 45 36.09 -26.07 -7.13
N PHE A 46 35.33 -26.68 -8.02
CA PHE A 46 34.58 -27.93 -7.81
C PHE A 46 35.49 -29.17 -7.80
N TYR A 47 36.77 -28.99 -7.48
CA TYR A 47 37.71 -30.07 -7.21
C TYR A 47 38.15 -29.91 -5.76
N ASP A 48 38.25 -31.03 -5.03
CA ASP A 48 39.06 -31.11 -3.82
C ASP A 48 40.45 -30.58 -4.18
N VAL A 49 40.67 -29.28 -3.98
CA VAL A 49 42.01 -28.77 -3.78
C VAL A 49 42.42 -29.41 -2.46
N GLU A 50 43.25 -30.45 -2.56
CA GLU A 50 44.08 -30.86 -1.44
C GLU A 50 44.79 -29.58 -0.97
N ASP A 51 44.24 -29.02 0.12
CA ASP A 51 44.53 -27.69 0.64
C ASP A 51 45.91 -27.72 1.31
N ASP A 52 46.96 -27.67 0.48
CA ASP A 52 48.35 -27.47 0.91
C ASP A 52 48.66 -25.97 1.13
N THR A 53 47.68 -25.16 1.56
CA THR A 53 47.95 -23.83 2.10
C THR A 53 48.16 -23.91 3.61
N ASP A 54 49.38 -24.27 4.03
CA ASP A 54 49.82 -24.35 5.43
C ASP A 54 49.61 -22.99 6.15
N GLY A 55 48.43 -22.76 6.72
CA GLY A 55 48.17 -21.65 7.63
C GLY A 55 46.74 -21.10 7.71
N ILE A 56 45.85 -21.37 6.75
CA ILE A 56 44.49 -20.80 6.73
C ILE A 56 43.45 -21.91 6.63
N SER A 57 42.68 -22.13 7.70
CA SER A 57 41.57 -23.08 7.68
C SER A 57 40.35 -22.48 6.97
N HIS A 58 40.10 -22.84 5.72
CA HIS A 58 38.89 -22.48 4.97
C HIS A 58 37.70 -23.40 5.30
N SER A 59 37.24 -23.40 6.57
CA SER A 59 36.05 -24.20 6.93
C SER A 59 34.78 -23.57 6.35
N ARG A 60 34.09 -24.28 5.43
CA ARG A 60 32.82 -23.82 4.85
C ARG A 60 31.73 -23.76 5.92
N LEU A 61 31.13 -22.59 6.10
CA LEU A 61 30.05 -22.37 7.07
C LEU A 61 28.76 -23.10 6.63
N ARG A 62 28.46 -24.23 7.29
CA ARG A 62 27.17 -24.92 7.15
C ARG A 62 26.15 -24.26 8.07
N ILE A 63 25.42 -23.27 7.54
CA ILE A 63 24.45 -22.46 8.30
C ILE A 63 23.37 -23.33 8.97
N GLY A 64 22.91 -24.40 8.30
CA GLY A 64 21.95 -25.35 8.88
C GLY A 64 22.47 -26.06 10.13
N ASP A 65 23.70 -26.59 10.06
CA ASP A 65 24.34 -27.27 11.19
C ASP A 65 24.74 -26.29 12.29
N ALA A 66 25.13 -25.07 11.93
CA ALA A 66 25.37 -24.01 12.90
C ALA A 66 24.07 -23.65 13.63
N ARG A 67 22.96 -23.49 12.90
CA ARG A 67 21.65 -23.18 13.47
C ARG A 67 21.19 -24.25 14.46
N SER A 68 21.29 -25.53 14.12
CA SER A 68 20.88 -26.61 15.03
C SER A 68 21.75 -26.68 16.29
N ARG A 69 23.03 -26.30 16.21
CA ARG A 69 23.92 -26.22 17.38
C ARG A 69 23.56 -25.09 18.35
N PHE A 70 23.06 -23.96 17.84
CA PHE A 70 22.74 -22.78 18.67
C PHE A 70 21.25 -22.67 19.02
N GLU A 71 20.35 -23.37 18.33
CA GLU A 71 18.90 -23.40 18.63
C GLU A 71 18.56 -23.74 20.10
N PRO A 72 19.22 -24.70 20.78
CA PRO A 72 18.88 -25.00 22.17
C PRO A 72 19.61 -24.13 23.21
N ALA A 73 20.44 -23.19 22.79
CA ALA A 73 21.13 -22.27 23.70
C ALA A 73 20.31 -20.98 23.85
N ALA A 74 19.79 -20.74 25.05
CA ALA A 74 19.13 -19.49 25.41
C ALA A 74 20.02 -18.72 26.39
N VAL A 75 20.07 -17.40 26.21
CA VAL A 75 20.82 -16.49 27.10
C VAL A 75 19.82 -15.58 27.79
N ASP A 76 19.82 -15.64 29.11
CA ASP A 76 19.05 -14.72 29.95
C ASP A 76 19.89 -13.47 30.25
N THR A 77 19.31 -12.33 29.91
CA THR A 77 19.93 -11.00 30.06
C THR A 77 19.35 -10.20 31.22
N ASP A 78 18.37 -10.75 31.94
CA ASP A 78 17.70 -10.01 33.01
C ASP A 78 18.64 -9.82 34.21
N GLY A 79 18.95 -8.55 34.50
CA GLY A 79 19.81 -8.16 35.61
C GLY A 79 21.30 -8.15 35.32
N VAL A 80 21.74 -8.27 34.06
CA VAL A 80 23.15 -8.16 33.68
C VAL A 80 23.60 -6.70 33.77
N ASP A 81 24.70 -6.45 34.49
CA ASP A 81 25.29 -5.13 34.65
C ASP A 81 26.73 -5.15 34.13
N PHE A 82 26.93 -4.60 32.93
CA PHE A 82 28.24 -4.41 32.32
C PHE A 82 28.89 -3.08 32.71
N SER A 83 28.28 -2.30 33.61
CA SER A 83 28.95 -1.12 34.11
C SER A 83 30.20 -1.56 34.89
N ASP A 84 31.34 -0.94 34.57
CA ASP A 84 32.66 -1.23 35.15
C ASP A 84 32.76 -0.74 36.61
N ARG A 85 31.64 -0.77 37.35
CA ARG A 85 31.53 -0.34 38.73
C ARG A 85 32.07 -1.44 39.62
N VAL A 86 33.25 -1.19 40.18
CA VAL A 86 34.00 -2.13 41.04
C VAL A 86 33.32 -2.35 42.42
N ASP A 87 32.27 -1.57 42.74
CA ASP A 87 31.60 -1.56 44.05
C ASP A 87 30.46 -2.59 44.19
N GLY A 88 30.20 -3.43 43.16
CA GLY A 88 29.11 -4.41 43.16
C GLY A 88 29.55 -5.82 42.76
N LYS A 89 28.81 -6.85 43.24
CA LYS A 89 28.93 -8.22 42.70
C LYS A 89 28.62 -8.16 41.20
N ARG A 90 29.60 -8.47 40.35
CA ARG A 90 29.47 -8.46 38.88
C ARG A 90 28.29 -9.35 38.49
N LYS A 91 27.26 -8.78 37.86
CA LYS A 91 26.11 -9.52 37.35
C LYS A 91 26.38 -9.85 35.88
N SER A 92 26.72 -11.09 35.59
CA SER A 92 26.95 -11.60 34.22
C SER A 92 25.70 -12.25 33.64
N TYR A 93 25.68 -12.44 32.32
CA TYR A 93 24.65 -13.20 31.63
C TYR A 93 24.60 -14.65 32.14
N LYS A 94 23.40 -15.23 32.15
CA LYS A 94 23.20 -16.65 32.42
C LYS A 94 22.91 -17.36 31.11
N ALA A 95 23.76 -18.32 30.74
CA ALA A 95 23.55 -19.14 29.56
C ALA A 95 22.95 -20.49 29.98
N SER A 96 21.74 -20.79 29.53
CA SER A 96 21.15 -22.13 29.66
C SER A 96 21.25 -22.84 28.32
N SER A 97 22.06 -23.89 28.25
CA SER A 97 22.13 -24.74 27.06
C SER A 97 21.48 -26.09 27.37
N ARG A 98 20.41 -26.42 26.64
CA ARG A 98 19.82 -27.75 26.73
C ARG A 98 20.49 -28.67 25.72
N ARG A 99 21.38 -29.56 26.18
CA ARG A 99 22.06 -30.50 25.28
C ARG A 99 21.03 -31.47 24.68
N GLN A 100 20.76 -31.36 23.38
CA GLN A 100 20.00 -32.37 22.65
C GLN A 100 20.94 -33.53 22.29
N ARG A 101 20.60 -34.75 22.74
CA ARG A 101 21.28 -35.96 22.26
C ARG A 101 20.38 -36.64 21.24
N ILE A 102 20.90 -36.81 20.03
CA ILE A 102 20.25 -37.59 18.98
C ILE A 102 20.58 -39.06 19.26
N LEU A 103 19.55 -39.89 19.52
CA LEU A 103 19.76 -41.34 19.66
C LEU A 103 19.98 -41.99 18.29
N GLN A 104 20.46 -43.24 18.30
CA GLN A 104 20.66 -44.05 17.08
C GLN A 104 19.38 -44.23 16.26
N ASP A 105 18.20 -43.98 16.85
CA ASP A 105 16.88 -44.08 16.21
C ASP A 105 16.35 -42.74 15.65
N GLY A 106 17.18 -41.68 15.64
CA GLY A 106 16.83 -40.37 15.08
C GLY A 106 15.88 -39.51 15.93
N THR A 107 15.47 -40.00 17.11
CA THR A 107 14.71 -39.23 18.09
C THR A 107 15.62 -38.33 18.93
N THR A 108 15.14 -37.12 19.25
CA THR A 108 15.85 -36.14 20.06
C THR A 108 15.46 -36.28 21.53
N GLU A 109 16.36 -36.80 22.37
CA GLU A 109 16.20 -36.71 23.83
C GLU A 109 16.73 -35.35 24.29
N LEU A 110 15.89 -34.61 25.01
CA LEU A 110 16.31 -33.44 25.77
C LEU A 110 17.13 -33.94 26.97
N GLY A 111 18.43 -33.63 26.98
CA GLY A 111 19.30 -33.92 28.12
C GLY A 111 18.96 -33.07 29.35
N ASP A 112 19.32 -33.59 30.52
CA ASP A 112 19.18 -32.93 31.82
C ASP A 112 19.97 -31.61 31.86
N LEU A 113 19.48 -30.64 32.62
CA LEU A 113 20.08 -29.32 32.77
C LEU A 113 21.49 -29.51 33.35
N SER A 114 22.52 -29.25 32.54
CA SER A 114 23.91 -29.30 33.01
C SER A 114 24.14 -28.14 33.98
N GLU A 115 24.04 -28.45 35.26
CA GLU A 115 24.45 -27.68 36.44
C GLU A 115 25.91 -27.23 36.29
N ASP A 116 26.19 -25.93 36.39
CA ASP A 116 27.55 -25.40 36.57
C ASP A 116 27.59 -24.29 37.63
N ASP A 117 26.65 -24.26 38.57
CA ASP A 117 26.80 -23.50 39.82
C ASP A 117 26.01 -24.16 40.96
N ASP A 118 26.69 -24.33 42.10
CA ASP A 118 26.37 -25.16 43.27
C ASP A 118 25.13 -24.75 44.11
N GLU A 119 24.07 -24.20 43.51
CA GLU A 119 22.80 -23.96 44.22
C GLU A 119 21.71 -24.89 43.70
N GLU A 120 21.45 -25.96 44.45
CA GLU A 120 20.32 -26.86 44.24
C GLU A 120 19.09 -26.06 43.81
N SER A 121 18.53 -26.37 42.64
CA SER A 121 17.30 -25.74 42.17
C SER A 121 16.24 -25.81 43.28
N LEU A 122 15.47 -24.73 43.46
CA LEU A 122 14.49 -24.64 44.54
C LEU A 122 13.55 -25.86 44.56
N GLU A 123 13.21 -26.38 43.38
CA GLU A 123 12.42 -27.60 43.20
C GLU A 123 13.14 -28.85 43.74
N ARG A 124 14.43 -29.03 43.45
CA ARG A 124 15.24 -30.14 43.97
C ARG A 124 15.42 -30.03 45.49
N ARG A 125 15.59 -28.80 46.00
CA ARG A 125 15.68 -28.51 47.44
C ARG A 125 14.35 -28.80 48.14
N ILE A 126 13.21 -28.43 47.55
CA ILE A 126 11.86 -28.74 48.05
C ILE A 126 11.66 -30.26 48.06
N ALA A 127 12.03 -30.98 47.00
CA ALA A 127 11.92 -32.44 46.92
C ALA A 127 12.81 -33.18 47.94
N ARG A 128 14.01 -32.65 48.24
CA ARG A 128 14.84 -33.18 49.32
C ARG A 128 14.19 -32.92 50.68
N LEU A 129 13.73 -31.71 50.94
CA LEU A 129 13.09 -31.34 52.20
C LEU A 129 11.79 -32.10 52.44
N THR A 130 10.99 -32.39 51.40
CA THR A 130 9.80 -33.24 51.56
C THR A 130 10.19 -34.66 51.98
N ARG A 131 11.27 -35.22 51.42
CA ARG A 131 11.80 -36.52 51.83
C ARG A 131 12.29 -36.50 53.28
N GLU A 132 13.05 -35.47 53.67
CA GLU A 132 13.57 -35.32 55.05
C GLU A 132 12.42 -35.13 56.07
N VAL A 133 11.39 -34.34 55.74
CA VAL A 133 10.20 -34.16 56.60
C VAL A 133 9.40 -35.46 56.71
N GLN A 134 9.29 -36.22 55.61
CA GLN A 134 8.61 -37.51 55.63
C GLN A 134 9.38 -38.54 56.47
N GLU A 135 10.71 -38.55 56.37
CA GLU A 135 11.59 -39.39 57.21
C GLU A 135 11.43 -39.03 58.70
N ALA A 136 11.42 -37.73 59.04
CA ALA A 136 11.19 -37.26 60.41
C ALA A 136 9.79 -37.63 60.93
N LYS A 137 8.76 -37.61 60.07
CA LYS A 137 7.40 -38.06 60.41
C LYS A 137 7.35 -39.55 60.72
N ASP A 138 8.06 -40.36 59.94
CA ASP A 138 8.13 -41.82 60.13
C ASP A 138 8.93 -42.18 61.39
N GLU A 139 9.99 -41.44 61.72
CA GLU A 139 10.71 -41.57 62.99
C GLU A 139 9.84 -41.18 64.20
N TYR A 140 9.08 -40.08 64.10
CA TYR A 140 8.14 -39.69 65.15
C TYR A 140 7.04 -40.74 65.36
N ALA A 141 6.51 -41.33 64.27
CA ALA A 141 5.54 -42.41 64.36
C ALA A 141 6.11 -43.66 65.05
N LYS A 142 7.39 -43.99 64.81
CA LYS A 142 8.10 -45.09 65.52
C LYS A 142 8.27 -44.79 67.01
N LEU A 143 8.59 -43.54 67.38
CA LEU A 143 8.73 -43.12 68.78
C LEU A 143 7.38 -43.04 69.50
N LYS A 144 6.29 -42.67 68.82
CA LYS A 144 4.91 -42.67 69.34
C LYS A 144 4.39 -44.08 69.67
N ALA A 145 5.06 -45.14 69.23
CA ALA A 145 4.81 -46.49 69.73
C ALA A 145 5.23 -46.67 71.21
N SER A 146 5.93 -45.69 71.80
CA SER A 146 6.12 -45.53 73.25
C SER A 146 5.05 -44.56 73.83
N PRO A 147 4.44 -44.84 74.99
CA PRO A 147 3.06 -44.40 75.27
C PRO A 147 2.93 -43.03 75.96
N ASP A 148 3.76 -42.02 75.64
CA ASP A 148 3.68 -40.72 76.35
C ASP A 148 4.15 -39.48 75.55
N THR A 149 3.64 -39.27 74.33
CA THR A 149 3.88 -38.01 73.60
C THR A 149 2.65 -37.53 72.82
N GLN A 150 2.30 -36.24 73.01
CA GLN A 150 1.22 -35.51 72.33
C GLN A 150 1.39 -35.50 70.80
N ASP A 151 0.29 -35.35 70.07
CA ASP A 151 0.31 -35.19 68.62
C ASP A 151 1.02 -33.87 68.24
N ASP A 152 2.23 -33.98 67.67
CA ASP A 152 2.95 -32.83 67.13
C ASP A 152 2.33 -32.39 65.80
N THR A 153 1.26 -31.60 65.88
CA THR A 153 0.58 -30.93 64.76
C THR A 153 1.53 -30.10 63.89
N ARG A 154 2.71 -29.74 64.41
CA ARG A 154 3.75 -28.97 63.72
C ARG A 154 4.31 -29.71 62.51
N LEU A 155 4.59 -31.02 62.61
CA LEU A 155 5.13 -31.80 61.48
C LEU A 155 4.10 -31.95 60.35
N GLN A 156 2.82 -32.09 60.70
CA GLN A 156 1.72 -32.11 59.74
C GLN A 156 1.57 -30.74 59.05
N SER A 157 1.63 -29.64 59.81
CA SER A 157 1.58 -28.29 59.23
C SER A 157 2.78 -28.00 58.32
N LEU A 158 3.98 -28.51 58.63
CA LEU A 158 5.17 -28.37 57.78
C LEU A 158 5.05 -29.20 56.51
N SER A 159 4.52 -30.44 56.57
CA SER A 159 4.26 -31.23 55.38
C SER A 159 3.21 -30.59 54.49
N ASP A 160 2.16 -30.01 55.07
CA ASP A 160 1.09 -29.34 54.33
C ASP A 160 1.62 -28.05 53.68
N LEU A 161 2.41 -27.24 54.40
CA LEU A 161 3.05 -26.04 53.84
C LEU A 161 4.03 -26.40 52.71
N LEU A 162 4.88 -27.40 52.88
CA LEU A 162 5.77 -27.85 51.80
C LEU A 162 4.99 -28.42 50.61
N ALA A 163 3.89 -29.13 50.85
CA ALA A 163 3.01 -29.59 49.77
C ALA A 163 2.42 -28.39 49.02
N THR A 164 1.93 -27.36 49.71
CA THR A 164 1.41 -26.13 49.07
C THR A 164 2.49 -25.36 48.30
N MET A 165 3.75 -25.41 48.74
CA MET A 165 4.88 -24.80 48.03
C MET A 165 5.40 -25.65 46.86
N SER A 166 5.23 -26.98 46.91
CA SER A 166 5.59 -27.90 45.82
C SER A 166 4.53 -27.96 44.73
N MET A 167 3.29 -27.55 45.03
CA MET A 167 2.30 -27.30 44.00
C MET A 167 2.87 -26.15 43.17
N PRO A 168 3.20 -26.37 41.89
CA PRO A 168 3.61 -25.27 41.04
C PRO A 168 2.50 -24.23 41.16
N SER A 169 2.87 -22.98 41.43
CA SER A 169 1.94 -21.90 41.16
C SER A 169 1.56 -22.07 39.70
N THR A 170 0.38 -22.63 39.45
CA THR A 170 -0.25 -22.65 38.14
C THR A 170 -0.72 -21.22 37.86
N ILE A 171 0.21 -20.28 37.89
CA ILE A 171 0.30 -19.24 36.90
C ILE A 171 0.92 -19.97 35.71
N THR A 172 0.06 -20.70 35.02
CA THR A 172 0.24 -20.88 33.60
C THR A 172 0.50 -19.48 33.05
N HIS A 173 1.76 -19.21 32.69
CA HIS A 173 2.07 -18.22 31.67
C HIS A 173 1.51 -18.79 30.37
N GLU A 174 0.19 -18.81 30.30
CA GLU A 174 -0.57 -18.98 29.08
C GLU A 174 -0.16 -17.77 28.26
N THR A 175 0.62 -18.02 27.22
CA THR A 175 0.80 -17.06 26.13
C THR A 175 -0.58 -16.79 25.55
N ILE A 176 -1.27 -15.81 26.12
CA ILE A 176 -2.47 -15.21 25.56
C ILE A 176 -2.01 -14.55 24.26
N PRO A 177 -2.50 -14.98 23.07
CA PRO A 177 -2.44 -14.12 21.91
C PRO A 177 -3.27 -12.89 22.26
N THR A 178 -2.62 -11.73 22.33
CA THR A 178 -3.22 -10.42 22.55
C THR A 178 -4.40 -10.19 21.61
N LYS A 179 -5.60 -10.49 22.10
CA LYS A 179 -6.86 -9.85 21.69
C LYS A 179 -7.20 -8.85 22.78
N THR A 180 -6.85 -7.59 22.53
CA THR A 180 -7.38 -6.45 23.27
C THR A 180 -8.88 -6.34 23.00
N ALA A 181 -9.69 -6.82 23.94
CA ALA A 181 -11.09 -6.47 24.05
C ALA A 181 -11.24 -5.57 25.28
N THR A 182 -11.43 -4.27 25.04
CA THR A 182 -11.92 -3.31 26.02
C THR A 182 -13.32 -3.69 26.49
N PRO A 183 -13.68 -3.45 27.76
CA PRO A 183 -15.01 -3.73 28.28
C PRO A 183 -16.00 -2.70 27.72
N ALA A 184 -16.95 -3.15 26.91
CA ALA A 184 -18.09 -2.34 26.50
C ALA A 184 -19.15 -2.40 27.60
N ASP A 185 -19.60 -1.22 28.01
CA ASP A 185 -20.76 -0.98 28.86
C ASP A 185 -21.98 -1.74 28.34
N LYS A 186 -22.69 -2.38 29.26
CA LYS A 186 -24.00 -2.97 29.00
C LYS A 186 -25.04 -1.86 29.13
N ASP A 187 -25.33 -1.17 28.04
CA ASP A 187 -26.64 -0.53 27.90
C ASP A 187 -27.56 -1.50 27.14
N ALA A 188 -28.56 -1.98 27.86
CA ALA A 188 -29.67 -2.71 27.29
C ALA A 188 -30.60 -1.71 26.60
N THR A 189 -30.88 -1.93 25.33
CA THR A 189 -32.05 -1.35 24.68
C THR A 189 -32.79 -2.44 23.93
N GLU A 190 -34.11 -2.39 24.11
CA GLU A 190 -35.09 -3.43 23.86
C GLU A 190 -35.31 -3.71 22.37
N GLU A 191 -35.94 -4.86 22.13
CA GLU A 191 -36.29 -5.45 20.85
C GLU A 191 -37.16 -4.54 19.97
N ASP A 192 -36.84 -4.46 18.67
CA ASP A 192 -37.80 -4.10 17.63
C ASP A 192 -38.06 -5.31 16.72
N VAL A 193 -39.34 -5.61 16.54
CA VAL A 193 -39.87 -6.78 15.84
C VAL A 193 -40.04 -6.42 14.36
N GLY A 194 -39.32 -7.09 13.47
CA GLY A 194 -39.76 -7.19 12.06
C GLY A 194 -38.75 -7.04 10.93
N SER A 195 -37.43 -7.00 11.17
CA SER A 195 -36.46 -7.19 10.08
C SER A 195 -35.27 -8.02 10.52
N SER A 196 -35.06 -9.18 9.89
CA SER A 196 -33.89 -10.02 10.11
C SER A 196 -32.65 -9.30 9.59
N THR A 197 -32.00 -8.53 10.47
CA THR A 197 -30.72 -7.89 10.17
C THR A 197 -29.62 -8.96 10.22
N TYR A 198 -29.22 -9.47 9.05
CA TYR A 198 -28.05 -10.32 8.94
C TYR A 198 -26.78 -9.47 9.03
N THR A 199 -26.13 -9.49 10.19
CA THR A 199 -24.80 -8.89 10.34
C THR A 199 -23.76 -9.84 9.75
N ILE A 200 -23.35 -9.59 8.51
CA ILE A 200 -22.20 -10.28 7.90
C ILE A 200 -20.93 -9.69 8.53
N THR A 201 -20.33 -10.42 9.47
CA THR A 201 -19.00 -10.11 9.98
C THR A 201 -17.96 -10.50 8.93
N TYR A 202 -17.65 -9.58 8.02
CA TYR A 202 -16.54 -9.71 7.08
C TYR A 202 -15.22 -9.37 7.77
N ALA A 203 -14.28 -10.32 7.77
CA ALA A 203 -12.92 -10.11 8.26
C ALA A 203 -11.97 -9.85 7.07
N PRO A 204 -11.76 -8.59 6.64
CA PRO A 204 -10.97 -8.27 5.44
C PRO A 204 -9.52 -8.79 5.51
N ALA A 205 -8.94 -8.83 6.71
CA ALA A 205 -7.60 -9.36 6.92
C ALA A 205 -7.48 -10.87 6.60
N TYR A 206 -8.57 -11.63 6.71
CA TYR A 206 -8.57 -13.06 6.40
C TYR A 206 -8.42 -13.30 4.89
N GLU A 207 -9.03 -12.46 4.05
CA GLU A 207 -8.92 -12.60 2.60
C GLU A 207 -7.50 -12.28 2.11
N GLN A 208 -6.90 -11.19 2.60
CA GLN A 208 -5.53 -10.80 2.24
C GLN A 208 -4.51 -11.85 2.68
N THR A 209 -4.60 -12.33 3.93
CA THR A 209 -3.68 -13.36 4.44
C THR A 209 -3.84 -14.69 3.69
N HIS A 210 -5.06 -15.06 3.34
CA HIS A 210 -5.32 -16.26 2.54
C HIS A 210 -4.83 -16.14 1.09
N ALA A 211 -4.96 -14.97 0.46
CA ALA A 211 -4.38 -14.71 -0.87
C ALA A 211 -2.85 -14.76 -0.85
N LEU A 212 -2.22 -14.17 0.17
CA LEU A 212 -0.77 -14.22 0.37
C LEU A 212 -0.27 -15.64 0.68
N ALA A 213 -1.01 -16.41 1.47
CA ALA A 213 -0.68 -17.81 1.73
C ALA A 213 -0.71 -18.64 0.44
N LYS A 214 -1.74 -18.46 -0.39
CA LYS A 214 -1.81 -19.10 -1.71
C LYS A 214 -0.65 -18.69 -2.62
N ALA A 215 -0.29 -17.40 -2.64
CA ALA A 215 0.85 -16.92 -3.40
C ALA A 215 2.16 -17.55 -2.94
N ALA A 216 2.37 -17.68 -1.62
CA ALA A 216 3.54 -18.35 -1.05
C ALA A 216 3.59 -19.86 -1.39
N ASP A 217 2.45 -20.54 -1.47
CA ASP A 217 2.40 -21.94 -1.90
C ASP A 217 2.74 -22.10 -3.39
N PHE A 218 2.28 -21.18 -4.24
CA PHE A 218 2.71 -21.14 -5.64
C PHE A 218 4.21 -20.86 -5.77
N ASP A 219 4.75 -19.94 -4.98
CA ASP A 219 6.18 -19.62 -4.96
C ASP A 219 7.02 -20.82 -4.51
N ARG A 220 6.61 -21.55 -3.45
CA ARG A 220 7.27 -22.81 -3.04
C ARG A 220 7.25 -23.85 -4.15
N ARG A 221 6.14 -23.99 -4.86
CA ARG A 221 6.02 -24.92 -6.00
C ARG A 221 6.89 -24.48 -7.18
N LEU A 222 6.95 -23.18 -7.46
CA LEU A 222 7.84 -22.62 -8.47
C LEU A 222 9.30 -22.85 -8.10
N LEU A 223 9.70 -22.57 -6.86
CA LEU A 223 11.05 -22.85 -6.36
C LEU A 223 11.40 -24.34 -6.48
N ALA A 224 10.47 -25.25 -6.17
CA ALA A 224 10.70 -26.68 -6.37
C ALA A 224 10.91 -27.04 -7.85
N LEU A 225 10.16 -26.41 -8.76
CA LEU A 225 10.33 -26.57 -10.21
C LEU A 225 11.64 -25.95 -10.70
N GLU A 226 12.01 -24.76 -10.22
CA GLU A 226 13.26 -24.07 -10.53
C GLU A 226 14.46 -24.87 -10.03
N LYS A 227 14.37 -25.45 -8.82
CA LYS A 227 15.39 -26.36 -8.30
C LYS A 227 15.52 -27.64 -9.13
N GLY A 228 14.40 -28.15 -9.63
CA GLY A 228 14.37 -29.34 -10.49
C GLY A 228 14.90 -29.07 -11.90
N LEU A 229 14.64 -27.90 -12.46
CA LEU A 229 15.10 -27.47 -13.79
C LEU A 229 16.50 -26.84 -13.76
N GLY A 230 16.97 -26.44 -12.58
CA GLY A 230 18.22 -25.72 -12.38
C GLY A 230 18.09 -24.22 -12.70
N ILE A 231 18.89 -23.40 -12.01
CA ILE A 231 19.04 -21.98 -12.33
C ILE A 231 19.66 -21.85 -13.73
N SER A 232 18.96 -21.17 -14.64
CA SER A 232 19.40 -20.91 -16.03
C SER A 232 20.72 -20.14 -16.14
N SER A 233 21.32 -19.74 -15.02
CA SER A 233 22.62 -19.06 -14.95
C SER A 233 23.78 -19.95 -15.43
N SER A 234 23.70 -21.28 -15.32
CA SER A 234 24.70 -22.18 -15.91
C SER A 234 24.50 -22.41 -17.42
N LEU A 235 23.29 -22.17 -17.93
CA LEU A 235 22.97 -22.21 -19.36
C LEU A 235 23.28 -20.89 -20.08
N SER A 236 23.66 -19.83 -19.36
CA SER A 236 24.15 -18.59 -19.98
C SER A 236 25.47 -18.80 -20.74
N ALA A 237 26.22 -19.86 -20.43
CA ALA A 237 27.41 -20.29 -21.18
C ALA A 237 27.07 -21.08 -22.46
N GLU A 238 25.83 -21.56 -22.60
CA GLU A 238 25.29 -22.21 -23.81
C GLU A 238 24.08 -21.42 -24.37
N ALA A 239 24.15 -20.09 -24.34
CA ALA A 239 23.21 -19.28 -25.11
C ALA A 239 23.41 -19.61 -26.60
N GLY A 240 22.34 -20.00 -27.30
CA GLY A 240 22.39 -20.09 -28.75
C GLY A 240 22.67 -18.70 -29.35
N ALA A 241 22.91 -18.65 -30.68
CA ALA A 241 23.25 -17.45 -31.46
C ALA A 241 22.28 -16.23 -31.34
N GLY A 242 21.26 -16.29 -30.47
CA GLY A 242 20.33 -15.21 -30.18
C GLY A 242 20.16 -14.87 -28.69
N GLY A 243 21.09 -15.28 -27.80
CA GLY A 243 21.07 -14.86 -26.38
C GLY A 243 19.92 -15.41 -25.53
N LEU A 244 19.12 -16.33 -26.08
CA LEU A 244 18.03 -17.01 -25.37
C LEU A 244 18.52 -18.34 -24.80
N PRO A 245 18.05 -18.75 -23.61
CA PRO A 245 18.41 -20.06 -23.04
C PRO A 245 17.95 -21.18 -23.99
N ARG A 246 18.84 -22.15 -24.24
CA ARG A 246 18.50 -23.31 -25.08
C ARG A 246 17.32 -24.05 -24.45
N ALA A 247 16.27 -24.26 -25.24
CA ALA A 247 15.09 -25.00 -24.78
C ALA A 247 15.50 -26.44 -24.40
N ILE A 248 15.09 -26.88 -23.20
CA ILE A 248 15.44 -28.19 -22.63
C ILE A 248 14.83 -29.34 -23.44
N LEU A 249 13.69 -29.11 -24.10
CA LEU A 249 13.00 -30.14 -24.87
C LEU A 249 13.78 -30.54 -26.14
N PRO A 250 14.27 -29.63 -27.00
CA PRO A 250 15.17 -29.98 -28.09
C PRO A 250 16.47 -30.67 -27.66
N THR A 251 17.07 -30.31 -26.51
CA THR A 251 18.27 -31.01 -26.02
C THR A 251 17.94 -32.41 -25.55
N LEU A 252 16.82 -32.60 -24.86
CA LEU A 252 16.33 -33.91 -24.45
C LEU A 252 16.00 -34.79 -25.66
N ASP A 253 15.32 -34.24 -26.67
CA ASP A 253 15.00 -34.93 -27.92
C ASP A 253 16.28 -35.31 -28.70
N ASN A 254 17.31 -34.45 -28.68
CA ASN A 254 18.61 -34.80 -29.27
C ASN A 254 19.32 -35.91 -28.47
N MET A 255 19.30 -35.85 -27.14
CA MET A 255 19.85 -36.92 -26.31
C MET A 255 19.06 -38.22 -26.49
N ASP A 256 17.74 -38.16 -26.60
CA ASP A 256 16.88 -39.33 -26.85
C ASP A 256 17.18 -39.93 -28.23
N LYS A 257 17.35 -39.09 -29.26
CA LYS A 257 17.83 -39.53 -30.58
C LYS A 257 19.21 -40.18 -30.49
N GLN A 258 20.15 -39.61 -29.74
CA GLN A 258 21.49 -40.19 -29.56
C GLN A 258 21.42 -41.53 -28.82
N ILE A 259 20.64 -41.62 -27.74
CA ILE A 259 20.43 -42.86 -26.97
C ILE A 259 19.73 -43.91 -27.83
N ALA A 260 18.71 -43.53 -28.60
CA ALA A 260 18.02 -44.42 -29.54
C ALA A 260 18.96 -44.91 -30.64
N THR A 261 19.83 -44.05 -31.17
CA THR A 261 20.85 -44.48 -32.13
C THR A 261 21.85 -45.44 -31.51
N LEU A 262 22.31 -45.21 -30.28
CA LEU A 262 23.20 -46.14 -29.57
C LEU A 262 22.50 -47.48 -29.24
N ALA A 263 21.21 -47.44 -28.91
CA ALA A 263 20.42 -48.64 -28.63
C ALA A 263 20.07 -49.45 -29.89
N GLN A 264 19.88 -48.79 -31.04
CA GLN A 264 19.57 -49.42 -32.33
C GLN A 264 20.82 -49.74 -33.16
N ALA A 265 21.97 -49.13 -32.86
CA ALA A 265 23.25 -49.38 -33.49
C ALA A 265 23.89 -50.68 -32.99
N SER A 266 23.36 -51.81 -33.46
CA SER A 266 24.27 -52.90 -33.79
C SER A 266 25.10 -52.46 -35.00
N THR A 267 26.41 -52.75 -35.00
CA THR A 267 27.33 -52.35 -36.08
C THR A 267 26.84 -52.76 -37.47
N ALA A 268 26.11 -53.88 -37.56
CA ALA A 268 25.49 -54.37 -38.79
C ALA A 268 24.36 -53.46 -39.34
N ASN A 269 23.57 -52.82 -38.47
CA ASN A 269 22.50 -51.93 -38.89
C ASN A 269 23.03 -50.56 -39.35
N LEU A 270 24.07 -50.03 -38.69
CA LEU A 270 24.72 -48.78 -39.12
C LEU A 270 25.38 -48.92 -40.50
N ASP A 271 26.04 -50.04 -40.78
CA ASP A 271 26.63 -50.30 -42.09
C ASP A 271 25.57 -50.44 -43.19
N ALA A 272 24.43 -51.08 -42.90
CA ALA A 272 23.32 -51.21 -43.83
C ALA A 272 22.66 -49.85 -44.12
N ILE A 273 22.48 -49.01 -43.10
CA ILE A 273 21.92 -47.67 -43.24
C ILE A 273 22.91 -46.76 -43.97
N SER A 274 24.20 -46.78 -43.64
CA SER A 274 25.25 -46.01 -44.33
C SER A 274 25.31 -46.33 -45.84
N ARG A 275 25.16 -47.61 -46.21
CA ARG A 275 25.07 -48.02 -47.62
C ARG A 275 23.83 -47.45 -48.29
N ARG A 276 22.67 -47.51 -47.65
CA ARG A 276 21.41 -46.92 -48.18
C ARG A 276 21.45 -45.40 -48.29
N VAL A 277 22.11 -44.73 -47.35
CA VAL A 277 22.32 -43.28 -47.41
C VAL A 277 23.25 -42.94 -48.57
N ARG A 278 24.31 -43.72 -48.81
CA ARG A 278 25.20 -43.52 -49.95
C ARG A 278 24.48 -43.72 -51.29
N THR A 279 23.60 -44.71 -51.40
CA THR A 279 22.79 -44.90 -52.62
C THR A 279 21.75 -43.80 -52.77
N LEU A 280 21.07 -43.37 -51.70
CA LEU A 280 20.13 -42.25 -51.79
C LEU A 280 20.83 -40.93 -52.13
N ALA A 281 22.05 -40.72 -51.66
CA ALA A 281 22.85 -39.56 -52.01
C ALA A 281 23.28 -39.59 -53.49
N SER A 282 23.63 -40.76 -54.04
CA SER A 282 23.88 -40.88 -55.48
C SER A 282 22.61 -40.65 -56.29
N ASP A 283 21.48 -41.24 -55.89
CA ASP A 283 20.20 -41.09 -56.59
C ASP A 283 19.72 -39.63 -56.57
N GLN A 284 19.94 -38.92 -55.46
CA GLN A 284 19.61 -37.50 -55.34
C GLN A 284 20.52 -36.62 -56.22
N ASN A 285 21.81 -36.95 -56.34
CA ASN A 285 22.70 -36.26 -57.26
C ASN A 285 22.29 -36.50 -58.72
N GLU A 286 21.92 -37.72 -59.08
CA GLU A 286 21.40 -38.03 -60.42
C GLU A 286 20.09 -37.29 -60.73
N LEU A 287 19.18 -37.17 -59.76
CA LEU A 287 17.96 -36.38 -59.90
C LEU A 287 18.23 -34.88 -60.02
N ASN A 288 19.20 -34.35 -59.28
CA ASN A 288 19.61 -32.95 -59.40
C ASN A 288 20.26 -32.68 -60.76
N ASP A 289 21.13 -33.57 -61.24
CA ASP A 289 21.72 -33.49 -62.57
C ASP A 289 20.64 -33.56 -63.66
N ALA A 290 19.63 -34.43 -63.50
CA ALA A 290 18.50 -34.53 -64.41
C ALA A 290 17.63 -33.26 -64.39
N ARG A 291 17.44 -32.65 -63.22
CA ARG A 291 16.71 -31.37 -63.06
C ARG A 291 17.46 -30.20 -63.68
N GLU A 292 18.77 -30.09 -63.48
CA GLU A 292 19.60 -29.07 -64.12
C GLU A 292 19.61 -29.24 -65.64
N LYS A 293 19.74 -30.48 -66.13
CA LYS A 293 19.61 -30.77 -67.57
C LYS A 293 18.24 -30.41 -68.11
N ALA A 294 17.15 -30.71 -67.40
CA ALA A 294 15.79 -30.34 -67.80
C ALA A 294 15.56 -28.82 -67.77
N LYS A 295 16.15 -28.12 -66.80
CA LYS A 295 16.11 -26.65 -66.70
C LYS A 295 16.90 -26.00 -67.83
N ALA A 296 18.10 -26.48 -68.13
CA ALA A 296 18.90 -26.04 -69.26
C ALA A 296 18.19 -26.29 -70.61
N LEU A 297 17.58 -27.46 -70.79
CA LEU A 297 16.78 -27.76 -71.99
C LEU A 297 15.55 -26.85 -72.11
N ARG A 298 14.89 -26.52 -70.99
CA ARG A 298 13.75 -25.57 -70.98
C ARG A 298 14.20 -24.15 -71.33
N GLU A 299 15.40 -23.76 -70.91
CA GLU A 299 15.98 -22.47 -71.24
C GLU A 299 16.39 -22.38 -72.73
N GLU A 300 16.93 -23.46 -73.30
CA GLU A 300 17.22 -23.54 -74.74
C GLU A 300 15.95 -23.61 -75.59
N LEU A 301 14.93 -24.35 -75.16
CA LEU A 301 13.64 -24.41 -75.85
C LEU A 301 12.89 -23.06 -75.79
N GLY A 302 13.12 -22.27 -74.74
CA GLY A 302 12.63 -20.89 -74.61
C GLY A 302 13.33 -19.89 -75.53
N LYS A 303 14.51 -20.21 -76.08
CA LYS A 303 15.28 -19.36 -77.00
C LYS A 303 15.03 -19.68 -78.49
N GLY A 304 14.41 -20.83 -78.81
CA GLY A 304 14.26 -21.35 -80.18
C GLY A 304 12.87 -21.25 -80.83
N GLY A 305 11.86 -20.65 -80.18
CA GLY A 305 10.49 -20.57 -80.71
C GLY A 305 10.23 -19.30 -81.56
N PRO A 306 9.68 -19.39 -82.79
CA PRO A 306 9.32 -18.22 -83.57
C PRO A 306 8.11 -17.51 -82.95
N HIS A 307 8.34 -16.26 -82.53
CA HIS A 307 7.40 -15.16 -82.32
C HIS A 307 5.90 -15.52 -82.30
N ILE A 308 5.38 -15.89 -81.12
CA ILE A 308 3.97 -15.67 -80.77
C ILE A 308 3.93 -14.82 -79.51
N GLN A 309 3.28 -13.67 -79.67
CA GLN A 309 3.07 -12.62 -78.69
C GLN A 309 2.23 -13.11 -77.52
N ALA A 310 2.88 -13.55 -76.43
CA ALA A 310 2.24 -13.79 -75.14
C ALA A 310 3.28 -13.64 -74.01
N LEU A 311 3.17 -12.52 -73.27
CA LEU A 311 3.80 -12.19 -71.97
C LEU A 311 5.34 -12.31 -71.86
N PRO A 312 6.03 -11.34 -71.21
CA PRO A 312 7.46 -11.48 -70.92
C PRO A 312 7.71 -12.74 -70.07
N PRO A 313 8.68 -13.60 -70.43
CA PRO A 313 8.98 -14.81 -69.69
C PRO A 313 9.86 -14.47 -68.47
N GLY A 314 9.56 -15.06 -67.30
CA GLY A 314 10.56 -15.34 -66.29
C GLY A 314 10.81 -14.33 -65.16
N ASP A 315 10.60 -13.02 -65.33
CA ASP A 315 10.93 -12.06 -64.25
C ASP A 315 10.00 -12.16 -63.04
N GLY A 316 8.71 -12.42 -63.25
CA GLY A 316 7.75 -12.54 -62.16
C GLY A 316 8.03 -13.72 -61.22
N ALA A 317 8.53 -14.84 -61.75
CA ALA A 317 8.86 -16.01 -60.95
C ALA A 317 10.16 -15.80 -60.15
N ALA A 318 11.19 -15.21 -60.76
CA ALA A 318 12.44 -14.87 -60.07
C ALA A 318 12.24 -13.76 -59.01
N GLU A 319 11.44 -12.74 -59.32
CA GLU A 319 11.03 -11.72 -58.34
C GLU A 319 10.16 -12.27 -57.22
N GLN A 320 9.27 -13.22 -57.52
CA GLN A 320 8.48 -13.91 -56.50
C GLN A 320 9.36 -14.82 -55.65
N GLU A 321 10.31 -15.54 -56.24
CA GLU A 321 11.28 -16.37 -55.51
C GLU A 321 12.18 -15.53 -54.60
N THR A 322 12.65 -14.36 -55.04
CA THR A 322 13.43 -13.45 -54.19
C THR A 322 12.58 -12.85 -53.06
N LYS A 323 11.31 -12.49 -53.32
CA LYS A 323 10.36 -12.05 -52.28
C LYS A 323 10.04 -13.17 -51.30
N ILE A 324 9.85 -14.40 -51.78
CA ILE A 324 9.60 -15.59 -50.96
C ILE A 324 10.83 -15.90 -50.11
N ASN A 325 12.04 -15.86 -50.68
CA ASN A 325 13.29 -16.06 -49.94
C ASN A 325 13.50 -14.97 -48.89
N ALA A 326 13.15 -13.71 -49.19
CA ALA A 326 13.15 -12.63 -48.21
C ALA A 326 12.15 -12.90 -47.07
N LEU A 327 10.93 -13.37 -47.38
CA LEU A 327 9.93 -13.75 -46.37
C LEU A 327 10.38 -14.95 -45.52
N TYR A 328 11.00 -15.96 -46.14
CA TYR A 328 11.61 -17.08 -45.42
C TYR A 328 12.79 -16.64 -44.55
N GLY A 329 13.50 -15.57 -44.92
CA GLY A 329 14.52 -14.97 -44.06
C GLY A 329 13.95 -14.25 -42.84
N VAL A 330 12.76 -13.65 -42.96
CA VAL A 330 12.08 -12.96 -41.85
C VAL A 330 11.28 -13.94 -40.97
N LEU A 331 10.84 -15.08 -41.52
CA LEU A 331 10.01 -16.06 -40.80
C LEU A 331 10.65 -16.57 -39.49
N PRO A 332 11.94 -16.93 -39.41
CA PRO A 332 12.58 -17.32 -38.16
C PRO A 332 12.49 -16.25 -37.07
N THR A 333 12.61 -14.96 -37.44
CA THR A 333 12.50 -13.87 -36.48
C THR A 333 11.08 -13.76 -35.93
N ILE A 334 10.06 -13.89 -36.79
CA ILE A 334 8.65 -13.88 -36.39
C ILE A 334 8.32 -15.13 -35.56
N GLU A 335 8.82 -16.29 -35.94
CA GLU A 335 8.61 -17.55 -35.23
C GLU A 335 9.24 -17.53 -33.83
N SER A 336 10.37 -16.84 -33.65
CA SER A 336 10.98 -16.62 -32.34
C SER A 336 10.22 -15.59 -31.47
N LEU A 337 9.59 -14.58 -32.09
CA LEU A 337 8.88 -13.51 -31.38
C LEU A 337 7.41 -13.87 -31.09
N ALA A 338 6.78 -14.72 -31.91
CA ALA A 338 5.41 -15.17 -31.75
C ALA A 338 5.10 -15.79 -30.37
N PRO A 339 5.92 -16.71 -29.81
CA PRO A 339 5.68 -17.29 -28.49
C PRO A 339 5.86 -16.28 -27.34
N MET A 340 6.53 -15.15 -27.58
CA MET A 340 6.72 -14.08 -26.59
C MET A 340 5.53 -13.12 -26.52
N LEU A 341 4.64 -13.13 -27.51
CA LEU A 341 3.51 -12.21 -27.58
C LEU A 341 2.44 -12.50 -26.50
N PRO A 342 2.01 -13.77 -26.26
CA PRO A 342 1.07 -14.08 -25.16
C PRO A 342 1.55 -13.65 -23.76
N PRO A 343 2.77 -13.97 -23.30
CA PRO A 343 3.22 -13.55 -21.98
C PRO A 343 3.40 -12.02 -21.86
N LEU A 344 3.78 -11.34 -22.95
CA LEU A 344 3.80 -9.86 -22.96
C LEU A 344 2.39 -9.28 -22.84
N LEU A 345 1.40 -9.90 -23.49
CA LEU A 345 0.01 -9.47 -23.41
C LEU A 345 -0.56 -9.69 -22.00
N ASP A 346 -0.23 -10.81 -21.37
CA ASP A 346 -0.61 -11.08 -19.98
C ASP A 346 0.06 -10.12 -18.99
N ARG A 347 1.34 -9.80 -19.19
CA ARG A 347 2.04 -8.75 -18.44
C ARG A 347 1.43 -7.37 -18.67
N LEU A 348 1.06 -7.02 -19.89
CA LEU A 348 0.37 -5.76 -20.18
C LEU A 348 -1.02 -5.70 -19.56
N ARG A 349 -1.73 -6.85 -19.45
CA ARG A 349 -3.02 -6.92 -18.76
C ARG A 349 -2.88 -6.72 -17.25
N SER A 350 -1.88 -7.32 -16.62
CA SER A 350 -1.61 -7.07 -15.19
C SER A 350 -1.12 -5.64 -14.96
N LEU A 351 -0.26 -5.13 -15.83
CA LEU A 351 0.26 -3.75 -15.77
C LEU A 351 -0.81 -2.70 -16.08
N ARG A 352 -1.85 -3.04 -16.87
CA ARG A 352 -2.95 -2.12 -17.20
C ARG A 352 -3.66 -1.61 -15.96
N ALA A 353 -3.87 -2.45 -14.94
CA ALA A 353 -4.46 -2.02 -13.68
C ALA A 353 -3.59 -0.96 -13.00
N ILE A 354 -2.29 -1.23 -12.89
CA ILE A 354 -1.31 -0.30 -12.29
C ILE A 354 -1.21 1.00 -13.10
N HIS A 355 -1.22 0.94 -14.43
CA HIS A 355 -1.20 2.12 -15.29
C HIS A 355 -2.49 2.95 -15.18
N ALA A 356 -3.65 2.29 -15.05
CA ALA A 356 -4.92 2.98 -14.83
C ALA A 356 -4.94 3.67 -13.45
N ASP A 357 -4.46 2.98 -12.41
CA ASP A 357 -4.34 3.53 -11.07
C ASP A 357 -3.34 4.68 -11.02
N ALA A 358 -2.20 4.58 -11.71
CA ALA A 358 -1.21 5.65 -11.84
C ALA A 358 -1.78 6.87 -12.56
N ALA A 359 -2.56 6.66 -13.63
CA ALA A 359 -3.25 7.75 -14.32
C ALA A 359 -4.29 8.42 -13.41
N ALA A 360 -5.08 7.63 -12.68
CA ALA A 360 -6.05 8.15 -11.71
C ALA A 360 -5.34 8.94 -10.59
N ALA A 361 -4.21 8.42 -10.06
CA ALA A 361 -3.40 9.10 -9.06
C ALA A 361 -2.80 10.41 -9.57
N SER A 362 -2.35 10.46 -10.83
CA SER A 362 -1.86 11.71 -11.44
C SER A 362 -2.97 12.77 -11.53
N HIS A 363 -4.20 12.36 -11.86
CA HIS A 363 -5.35 13.26 -11.92
C HIS A 363 -5.80 13.71 -10.52
N THR A 364 -5.79 12.83 -9.51
CA THR A 364 -6.11 13.24 -8.14
C THR A 364 -5.04 14.17 -7.57
N MET A 365 -3.76 13.98 -7.94
CA MET A 365 -2.67 14.89 -7.59
C MET A 365 -2.88 16.27 -8.23
N GLU A 366 -3.24 16.34 -9.51
CA GLU A 366 -3.55 17.60 -10.19
C GLU A 366 -4.76 18.31 -9.54
N GLN A 367 -5.79 17.57 -9.17
CA GLN A 367 -6.91 18.12 -8.41
C GLN A 367 -6.52 18.61 -7.01
N LEU A 368 -5.61 17.92 -6.33
CA LEU A 368 -5.09 18.36 -5.04
C LEU A 368 -4.24 19.62 -5.18
N GLU A 369 -3.43 19.72 -6.24
CA GLU A 369 -2.66 20.92 -6.56
C GLU A 369 -3.58 22.11 -6.84
N GLN A 370 -4.64 21.92 -7.62
CA GLN A 370 -5.67 22.95 -7.85
C GLN A 370 -6.34 23.38 -6.55
N ARG A 371 -6.79 22.43 -5.71
CA ARG A 371 -7.38 22.75 -4.39
C ARG A 371 -6.39 23.47 -3.47
N GLN A 372 -5.11 23.11 -3.52
CA GLN A 372 -4.06 23.81 -2.76
C GLN A 372 -3.86 25.24 -3.27
N ALA A 373 -3.90 25.46 -4.59
CA ALA A 373 -3.82 26.78 -5.18
C ALA A 373 -5.04 27.65 -4.80
N ASP A 374 -6.24 27.08 -4.82
CA ASP A 374 -7.49 27.76 -4.45
C ASP A 374 -7.49 28.12 -2.97
N THR A 375 -7.18 27.17 -2.08
CA THR A 375 -7.08 27.44 -0.64
C THR A 375 -5.99 28.47 -0.32
N ALA A 376 -4.87 28.47 -1.05
CA ALA A 376 -3.84 29.50 -0.91
C ALA A 376 -4.33 30.88 -1.38
N ALA A 377 -5.16 30.95 -2.43
CA ALA A 377 -5.79 32.19 -2.88
C ALA A 377 -6.84 32.70 -1.89
N GLU A 378 -7.70 31.81 -1.37
CA GLU A 378 -8.65 32.12 -0.31
C GLU A 378 -7.93 32.64 0.93
N LEU A 379 -6.87 31.96 1.40
CA LEU A 379 -6.07 32.41 2.55
C LEU A 379 -5.49 33.81 2.35
N LYS A 380 -5.13 34.20 1.12
CA LYS A 380 -4.71 35.58 0.82
C LYS A 380 -5.89 36.56 0.98
N GLN A 381 -7.06 36.21 0.45
CA GLN A 381 -8.27 37.03 0.62
C GLN A 381 -8.66 37.17 2.10
N TRP A 382 -8.57 36.09 2.89
CA TRP A 382 -8.79 36.13 4.33
C TRP A 382 -7.80 37.03 5.06
N ARG A 383 -6.51 37.00 4.68
CA ARG A 383 -5.50 37.91 5.25
C ARG A 383 -5.78 39.37 4.90
N GLU A 384 -6.12 39.66 3.65
CA GLU A 384 -6.50 41.01 3.22
C GLU A 384 -7.77 41.49 3.93
N GLY A 385 -8.76 40.60 4.12
CA GLY A 385 -9.98 40.87 4.89
C GLY A 385 -9.67 41.15 6.36
N LEU A 386 -8.81 40.36 6.99
CA LEU A 386 -8.34 40.59 8.36
C LEU A 386 -7.57 41.91 8.50
N GLN A 387 -6.74 42.26 7.53
CA GLN A 387 -6.01 43.54 7.53
C GLN A 387 -6.97 44.72 7.43
N LYS A 388 -8.00 44.64 6.57
CA LYS A 388 -9.06 45.66 6.50
C LYS A 388 -9.86 45.73 7.80
N LEU A 389 -10.12 44.58 8.43
CA LEU A 389 -10.81 44.53 9.73
C LEU A 389 -9.96 45.16 10.83
N GLU A 390 -8.64 44.91 10.84
CA GLU A 390 -7.70 45.54 11.75
C GLU A 390 -7.66 47.06 11.54
N GLU A 391 -7.56 47.53 10.29
CA GLU A 391 -7.59 48.96 9.95
C GLU A 391 -8.89 49.61 10.42
N THR A 392 -10.05 49.04 10.05
CA THR A 392 -11.37 49.55 10.48
C THR A 392 -11.56 49.48 12.00
N MET A 393 -10.98 48.50 12.69
CA MET A 393 -10.98 48.43 14.15
C MET A 393 -10.09 49.52 14.78
N THR A 394 -8.95 49.85 14.17
CA THR A 394 -8.09 50.94 14.64
C THR A 394 -8.74 52.31 14.41
N GLU A 395 -9.38 52.53 13.27
CA GLU A 395 -10.17 53.73 12.96
C GLU A 395 -11.39 53.84 13.89
N GLY A 396 -12.10 52.73 14.09
CA GLY A 396 -13.19 52.62 15.07
C GLY A 396 -12.70 52.94 16.49
N GLY A 397 -11.54 52.43 16.89
CA GLY A 397 -10.91 52.75 18.18
C GLY A 397 -10.53 54.22 18.31
N ALA A 398 -10.01 54.83 17.25
CA ALA A 398 -9.67 56.25 17.23
C ALA A 398 -10.91 57.16 17.31
N THR A 399 -11.97 56.82 16.57
CA THR A 399 -13.24 57.56 16.62
C THR A 399 -13.94 57.40 17.97
N VAL A 400 -13.96 56.19 18.54
CA VAL A 400 -14.48 55.95 19.91
C VAL A 400 -13.67 56.73 20.95
N LYS A 401 -12.34 56.76 20.83
CA LYS A 401 -11.48 57.57 21.71
C LYS A 401 -11.76 59.07 21.55
N GLY A 402 -11.94 59.55 20.32
CA GLY A 402 -12.35 60.92 20.03
C GLY A 402 -13.69 61.25 20.68
N ASN A 403 -14.70 60.39 20.51
CA ASN A 403 -16.01 60.53 21.14
C ASN A 403 -15.91 60.52 22.67
N MET A 404 -15.08 59.66 23.25
CA MET A 404 -14.80 59.64 24.69
C MET A 404 -14.24 60.98 25.17
N THR A 405 -13.27 61.57 24.46
CA THR A 405 -12.73 62.89 24.83
C THR A 405 -13.76 64.01 24.68
N VAL A 406 -14.65 63.94 23.69
CA VAL A 406 -15.77 64.88 23.55
C VAL A 406 -16.76 64.72 24.70
N MET A 407 -17.09 63.48 25.08
CA MET A 407 -17.95 63.20 26.24
C MET A 407 -17.29 63.63 27.56
N GLU A 408 -15.97 63.51 27.71
CA GLU A 408 -15.22 64.05 28.84
C GLU A 408 -15.29 65.58 28.88
N GLY A 409 -15.05 66.25 27.74
CA GLY A 409 -15.21 67.71 27.64
C GLY A 409 -16.65 68.18 27.93
N TRP A 410 -17.66 67.41 27.51
CA TRP A 410 -19.04 67.66 27.92
C TRP A 410 -19.21 67.45 29.41
N ARG A 411 -18.69 66.37 30.00
CA ARG A 411 -18.77 66.14 31.46
C ARG A 411 -18.13 67.28 32.25
N GLU A 412 -16.96 67.74 31.84
CA GLU A 412 -16.27 68.90 32.43
C GLU A 412 -17.11 70.17 32.26
N HIS A 413 -17.61 70.44 31.05
CA HIS A 413 -18.49 71.58 30.81
C HIS A 413 -19.77 71.53 31.65
N TRP A 414 -20.39 70.35 31.78
CA TRP A 414 -21.56 70.11 32.63
C TRP A 414 -21.22 70.26 34.11
N SER A 415 -20.02 69.86 34.54
CA SER A 415 -19.54 70.08 35.91
C SER A 415 -19.33 71.57 36.17
N ASP A 416 -18.65 72.28 35.28
CA ASP A 416 -18.40 73.72 35.39
C ASP A 416 -19.69 74.54 35.37
N THR A 417 -20.65 74.16 34.52
CA THR A 417 -21.98 74.80 34.50
C THR A 417 -22.81 74.44 35.71
N HIS A 418 -22.69 73.22 36.25
CA HIS A 418 -23.33 72.85 37.52
C HIS A 418 -22.75 73.63 38.70
N ASP A 419 -21.43 73.80 38.76
CA ASP A 419 -20.74 74.61 39.79
C ASP A 419 -21.10 76.10 39.64
N GLN A 420 -21.16 76.64 38.42
CA GLN A 420 -21.66 78.00 38.17
C GLN A 420 -23.14 78.17 38.56
N PHE A 421 -23.95 77.13 38.42
CA PHE A 421 -25.35 77.12 38.85
C PHE A 421 -25.50 77.06 40.38
N LEU A 422 -24.50 76.53 41.09
CA LEU A 422 -24.44 76.51 42.56
C LEU A 422 -23.89 77.82 43.15
N ASP A 423 -23.00 78.52 42.43
CA ASP A 423 -22.36 79.77 42.88
C ASP A 423 -23.09 81.08 42.44
N GLY A 424 -24.06 81.00 41.52
CA GLY A 424 -24.70 82.19 40.90
C GLY A 424 -26.24 82.16 40.87
N HIS A 425 -26.86 83.17 41.47
CA HIS A 425 -28.30 83.44 41.38
C HIS A 425 -28.73 83.81 39.93
N PHE A 426 -29.70 83.07 39.36
CA PHE A 426 -30.72 83.48 38.37
C PHE A 426 -30.35 83.56 36.86
N PHE A 427 -30.96 82.68 36.04
CA PHE A 427 -31.90 82.95 34.91
C PHE A 427 -31.93 81.76 33.92
N ILE A 428 -33.09 81.11 33.84
CA ILE A 428 -33.41 80.05 32.88
C ILE A 428 -33.60 80.71 31.51
N HIS A 429 -32.87 80.26 30.49
CA HIS A 429 -33.36 80.30 29.12
C HIS A 429 -33.07 78.97 28.42
N GLU A 430 -34.18 78.28 28.21
CA GLU A 430 -34.44 77.09 27.43
C GLU A 430 -33.97 77.25 25.97
N ASN A 431 -33.21 76.26 25.47
CA ASN A 431 -33.31 75.72 24.10
C ASN A 431 -32.28 74.58 23.92
N ILE A 432 -32.72 73.34 24.14
CA ILE A 432 -32.05 72.13 23.68
C ILE A 432 -32.87 71.60 22.50
N ASP A 433 -32.32 71.73 21.30
CA ASP A 433 -32.87 71.12 20.09
C ASP A 433 -32.11 69.80 19.84
N MET A 434 -32.64 68.70 20.38
CA MET A 434 -32.17 67.33 20.11
C MET A 434 -33.06 66.69 19.06
N SER A 435 -32.67 66.85 17.79
CA SER A 435 -33.15 66.02 16.69
C SER A 435 -32.48 64.63 16.78
N ALA A 436 -33.11 63.72 17.52
CA ALA A 436 -32.85 62.28 17.41
C ALA A 436 -34.03 61.63 16.67
N THR A 437 -33.73 60.95 15.56
CA THR A 437 -34.65 60.18 14.72
C THR A 437 -35.39 59.14 15.56
N ALA A 438 -36.68 59.38 15.83
CA ALA A 438 -37.57 58.40 16.41
C ALA A 438 -37.80 57.25 15.41
N ALA A 439 -37.32 56.05 15.75
CA ALA A 439 -37.75 54.83 15.08
C ALA A 439 -39.27 54.69 15.27
N SER A 440 -39.99 54.44 14.17
CA SER A 440 -41.44 54.30 14.15
C SER A 440 -41.89 53.14 15.04
N THR A 441 -42.53 53.47 16.16
CA THR A 441 -43.19 52.53 17.06
C THR A 441 -44.34 51.83 16.32
N GLY A 442 -44.11 50.61 15.82
CA GLY A 442 -45.13 49.79 15.16
C GLY A 442 -44.70 49.08 13.87
N GLN A 443 -43.42 49.09 13.51
CA GLN A 443 -42.90 48.40 12.32
C GLN A 443 -41.88 47.32 12.70
N CYS A 444 -41.87 46.20 11.99
CA CYS A 444 -40.80 45.19 12.00
C CYS A 444 -40.02 45.25 10.69
N THR A 445 -38.76 44.84 10.72
CA THR A 445 -37.83 44.88 9.57
C THR A 445 -37.53 43.48 9.08
N VAL A 446 -37.84 43.19 7.83
CA VAL A 446 -37.53 41.92 7.16
C VAL A 446 -36.28 42.09 6.31
N LEU A 447 -35.27 41.26 6.55
CA LEU A 447 -33.99 41.22 5.84
C LEU A 447 -34.00 40.08 4.84
N TYR A 448 -33.67 40.38 3.58
CA TYR A 448 -33.60 39.39 2.50
C TYR A 448 -32.14 39.12 2.14
N PHE A 449 -31.73 37.83 2.12
CA PHE A 449 -30.38 37.43 1.75
C PHE A 449 -30.35 36.64 0.42
N ALA A 450 -29.24 36.76 -0.33
CA ALA A 450 -28.92 35.97 -1.51
C ALA A 450 -30.06 35.81 -2.54
N ALA A 451 -30.62 34.60 -2.68
CA ALA A 451 -31.71 34.33 -3.61
C ALA A 451 -32.97 35.15 -3.30
N ALA A 452 -33.22 35.46 -2.02
CA ALA A 452 -34.34 36.30 -1.59
C ALA A 452 -34.14 37.77 -1.95
N SER A 453 -32.92 38.32 -1.80
CA SER A 453 -32.64 39.71 -2.23
C SER A 453 -32.61 39.85 -3.74
N SER A 454 -32.14 38.82 -4.46
CA SER A 454 -32.16 38.77 -5.92
C SER A 454 -33.59 38.73 -6.49
N TYR A 455 -34.51 38.08 -5.77
CA TYR A 455 -35.92 37.97 -6.19
C TYR A 455 -36.73 39.23 -5.87
N THR A 456 -36.51 39.83 -4.69
CA THR A 456 -37.24 41.04 -4.24
C THR A 456 -36.63 42.34 -4.75
N GLY A 457 -35.35 42.33 -5.13
CA GLY A 457 -34.58 43.50 -5.53
C GLY A 457 -34.26 44.46 -4.38
N ARG A 458 -34.40 43.99 -3.12
CA ARG A 458 -34.21 44.79 -1.89
C ARG A 458 -33.47 43.97 -0.84
N GLU A 459 -32.68 44.65 -0.02
CA GLU A 459 -31.94 44.02 1.09
C GLU A 459 -32.74 44.02 2.40
N SER A 460 -33.63 45.01 2.58
CA SER A 460 -34.48 45.14 3.77
C SER A 460 -35.85 45.76 3.43
N GLU A 461 -36.90 45.35 4.13
CA GLU A 461 -38.25 45.92 3.98
C GLU A 461 -39.02 45.98 5.30
N THR A 462 -39.76 47.06 5.52
CA THR A 462 -40.54 47.28 6.76
C THR A 462 -41.99 46.82 6.60
N PHE A 463 -42.50 46.09 7.60
CA PHE A 463 -43.88 45.61 7.69
C PHE A 463 -44.55 46.08 9.00
N PRO A 464 -45.89 46.19 9.05
CA PRO A 464 -46.60 46.56 10.26
C PRO A 464 -46.55 45.41 11.29
N ALA A 465 -46.28 45.75 12.55
CA ALA A 465 -46.26 44.83 13.69
C ALA A 465 -47.22 45.32 14.79
N PRO A 466 -47.81 44.44 15.62
CA PRO A 466 -47.50 43.02 15.75
C PRO A 466 -48.31 42.11 14.81
N VAL A 467 -47.63 41.16 14.17
CA VAL A 467 -48.25 40.14 13.30
C VAL A 467 -47.63 38.76 13.54
N PRO A 468 -48.40 37.66 13.42
CA PRO A 468 -47.84 36.31 13.48
C PRO A 468 -47.03 36.01 12.22
N LEU A 469 -45.97 35.19 12.36
CA LEU A 469 -45.04 34.86 11.28
C LEU A 469 -45.73 34.37 9.99
N ALA A 470 -46.78 33.56 10.10
CA ALA A 470 -47.54 33.07 8.95
C ALA A 470 -48.23 34.19 8.16
N GLN A 471 -48.74 35.22 8.84
CA GLN A 471 -49.35 36.40 8.22
C GLN A 471 -48.30 37.33 7.62
N LEU A 472 -47.10 37.42 8.22
CA LEU A 472 -45.98 38.16 7.63
C LEU A 472 -45.55 37.52 6.32
N LEU A 473 -45.37 36.20 6.27
CA LEU A 473 -44.99 35.49 5.03
C LEU A 473 -46.08 35.62 3.95
N ALA A 474 -47.36 35.64 4.33
CA ALA A 474 -48.46 35.94 3.43
C ALA A 474 -48.44 37.40 2.93
N ALA A 475 -48.06 38.36 3.79
CA ALA A 475 -47.90 39.76 3.41
C ALA A 475 -46.72 39.96 2.43
N VAL A 476 -45.62 39.23 2.62
CA VAL A 476 -44.47 39.19 1.71
C VAL A 476 -44.88 38.61 0.35
N GLU A 477 -45.64 37.50 0.33
CA GLU A 477 -46.18 36.91 -0.91
C GLU A 477 -47.14 37.86 -1.65
N SER A 478 -47.95 38.63 -0.91
CA SER A 478 -48.86 39.62 -1.51
C SER A 478 -48.12 40.77 -2.21
N ARG A 479 -46.92 41.10 -1.72
CA ARG A 479 -46.07 42.17 -2.25
C ARG A 479 -45.15 41.67 -3.36
N HIS A 480 -44.72 40.42 -3.27
CA HIS A 480 -43.87 39.73 -4.23
C HIS A 480 -44.49 38.38 -4.63
N PRO A 481 -45.39 38.34 -5.63
CA PRO A 481 -46.11 37.12 -5.98
C PRO A 481 -45.16 36.05 -6.54
N GLY A 482 -45.22 34.84 -5.97
CA GLY A 482 -44.42 33.68 -6.38
C GLY A 482 -43.14 33.46 -5.57
N ILE A 483 -42.86 34.26 -4.53
CA ILE A 483 -41.67 34.13 -3.70
C ILE A 483 -41.74 32.91 -2.77
N ARG A 484 -42.94 32.53 -2.31
CA ARG A 484 -43.13 31.41 -1.39
C ARG A 484 -42.67 30.08 -1.98
N ALA A 485 -43.19 29.75 -3.16
CA ALA A 485 -42.87 28.50 -3.84
C ALA A 485 -41.42 28.41 -4.37
N ARG A 486 -40.75 29.55 -4.58
CA ARG A 486 -39.39 29.59 -5.15
C ARG A 486 -38.28 29.75 -4.12
N VAL A 487 -38.57 30.44 -3.02
CA VAL A 487 -37.57 30.89 -2.05
C VAL A 487 -38.00 30.51 -0.64
N LEU A 488 -39.17 30.95 -0.16
CA LEU A 488 -39.52 30.79 1.26
C LEU A 488 -39.66 29.32 1.71
N ASP A 489 -40.14 28.42 0.85
CA ASP A 489 -40.29 26.99 1.19
C ASP A 489 -38.93 26.27 1.37
N SER A 490 -37.84 26.82 0.82
CA SER A 490 -36.48 26.28 0.95
C SER A 490 -35.61 27.05 1.93
N CYS A 491 -36.05 28.21 2.43
CA CYS A 491 -35.29 29.10 3.30
C CYS A 491 -35.49 28.81 4.79
N LEU A 492 -34.46 29.10 5.58
CA LEU A 492 -34.55 29.20 7.03
C LEU A 492 -34.95 30.63 7.41
N VAL A 493 -35.80 30.77 8.44
CA VAL A 493 -36.21 32.08 8.96
C VAL A 493 -35.68 32.25 10.37
N THR A 494 -35.12 33.43 10.65
CA THR A 494 -34.69 33.82 11.99
C THR A 494 -35.43 35.08 12.44
N VAL A 495 -35.78 35.16 13.71
CA VAL A 495 -36.36 36.35 14.36
C VAL A 495 -35.40 36.79 15.46
N ASN A 496 -34.85 38.00 15.40
CA ASN A 496 -33.84 38.51 16.34
C ASN A 496 -32.67 37.53 16.57
N LEU A 497 -32.20 36.87 15.50
CA LEU A 497 -31.13 35.86 15.47
C LEU A 497 -31.50 34.45 15.98
N ASP A 498 -32.76 34.22 16.41
CA ASP A 498 -33.25 32.90 16.79
C ASP A 498 -33.92 32.20 15.61
N TYR A 499 -33.56 30.94 15.35
CA TYR A 499 -34.18 30.12 14.30
C TYR A 499 -35.62 29.75 14.67
N VAL A 500 -36.56 30.06 13.78
CA VAL A 500 -37.98 29.78 13.97
C VAL A 500 -38.46 28.88 12.84
N ASP A 501 -39.11 27.78 13.21
CA ASP A 501 -39.72 26.86 12.24
C ASP A 501 -40.88 27.54 11.52
N VAL A 502 -40.84 27.49 10.19
CA VAL A 502 -41.92 28.01 9.35
C VAL A 502 -43.09 27.02 9.39
N PRO A 503 -44.29 27.41 9.85
CA PRO A 503 -45.43 26.51 9.92
C PRO A 503 -45.88 26.09 8.50
N GLN A 504 -46.04 24.79 8.29
CA GLN A 504 -46.53 24.22 7.03
C GLN A 504 -47.98 24.65 6.75
N PRO A 505 -48.37 24.84 5.47
CA PRO A 505 -49.72 25.28 5.12
C PRO A 505 -50.76 24.21 5.52
N GLY A 506 -51.47 24.45 6.62
CA GLY A 506 -52.50 23.55 7.15
C GLY A 506 -52.55 23.39 8.68
N ASN A 507 -51.54 23.89 9.41
CA ASN A 507 -51.58 23.97 10.88
C ASN A 507 -52.02 25.36 11.35
N ASP A 508 -53.09 25.41 12.14
CA ASP A 508 -53.63 26.63 12.77
C ASP A 508 -52.88 27.02 14.07
N ASP A 509 -51.69 26.49 14.29
CA ASP A 509 -50.86 26.92 15.41
C ASP A 509 -50.44 28.37 15.18
N ALA A 510 -50.88 29.25 16.08
CA ALA A 510 -50.45 30.63 16.14
C ALA A 510 -48.95 30.66 16.46
N GLY A 511 -48.13 30.51 15.42
CA GLY A 511 -46.68 30.56 15.50
C GLY A 511 -46.18 31.89 16.08
N VAL A 512 -44.86 32.00 16.20
CA VAL A 512 -44.16 33.15 16.82
C VAL A 512 -44.75 34.49 16.36
N VAL A 513 -45.17 35.32 17.34
CA VAL A 513 -45.73 36.65 17.12
C VAL A 513 -44.59 37.67 17.11
N ILE A 514 -44.44 38.37 15.99
CA ILE A 514 -43.38 39.35 15.77
C ILE A 514 -43.85 40.68 16.35
N GLN A 515 -43.05 41.26 17.23
CA GLN A 515 -43.31 42.54 17.90
C GLN A 515 -42.78 43.73 17.08
N ALA A 516 -43.15 44.94 17.50
CA ALA A 516 -42.59 46.16 16.92
C ALA A 516 -41.09 46.25 17.24
N ALA A 517 -40.30 46.64 16.24
CA ALA A 517 -38.82 46.66 16.23
C ALA A 517 -38.12 45.29 16.16
N ASP A 518 -38.84 44.19 15.91
CA ASP A 518 -38.20 42.90 15.64
C ASP A 518 -37.60 42.84 14.22
N GLU A 519 -36.47 42.15 14.11
CA GLU A 519 -35.77 41.87 12.86
C GLU A 519 -36.00 40.41 12.43
N VAL A 520 -36.48 40.22 11.20
CA VAL A 520 -36.75 38.89 10.63
C VAL A 520 -35.84 38.67 9.43
N ALA A 521 -34.94 37.69 9.48
CA ALA A 521 -34.04 37.39 8.37
C ALA A 521 -34.44 36.09 7.64
N ILE A 522 -34.59 36.20 6.31
CA ILE A 522 -34.86 35.07 5.42
C ILE A 522 -33.53 34.62 4.79
N ILE A 523 -33.10 33.42 5.14
CA ILE A 523 -31.78 32.87 4.79
C ILE A 523 -31.98 31.67 3.84
N PRO A 524 -31.71 31.85 2.54
CA PRO A 524 -31.70 30.73 1.61
C PRO A 524 -30.54 29.77 1.88
N PRO A 525 -30.70 28.48 1.59
CA PRO A 525 -29.60 27.52 1.66
C PRO A 525 -28.53 27.95 0.66
N VAL A 526 -27.27 27.93 1.09
CA VAL A 526 -26.13 28.26 0.23
C VAL A 526 -26.09 27.27 -0.94
N SER A 527 -26.34 27.77 -2.14
CA SER A 527 -26.13 27.01 -3.37
C SER A 527 -24.63 26.77 -3.48
N SER A 528 -24.19 25.55 -3.19
CA SER A 528 -22.88 25.03 -3.61
C SER A 528 -22.88 24.94 -5.14
N GLY A 529 -22.67 26.08 -5.79
CA GLY A 529 -22.43 26.22 -7.22
C GLY A 529 -20.94 26.22 -7.49
#